data_AF-V9F9G8-F1
#
_entry.id   AF-V9F9G8-F1
#
_cell.length_a   1.000
_cell.length_b   1.000
_cell.length_c   1.000
_cell.angle_alpha   90.00
_cell.angle_beta   90.00
_cell.angle_gamma   90.00
#
_symmetry.space_group_name_H-M   'P 1'
#
loop_
_entity.id
_entity.type
_entity.pdbx_description
1 polymer ?
#
loop_
_entity_poly.entity_id
_entity_poly.type
_entity_poly.pdbx_seq_one_letter_code
_entity_poly.pdbx_strand_id
1 'polypeptide(L)'
;MTVPSFYDVLGVAACCSAEDIRRAYHQAARKYHPDKRLNDVSASNTNEQQFLRVQEAYETLGNEELRREYDAKLQQDELVRKREQEVVVVSDVALVDDMQREVLPGEDGGEDEVIYTHQCRCGDLYEITEGELQDGVDVVPCTGCSLHIRVCK
;
A
#
# COMPACT_ATOMS: atom_id res chain seq x y z
N MET A 1 9.48 -4.53 7.21
CA MET A 1 10.01 -5.81 6.69
C MET A 1 8.87 -6.46 5.92
N THR A 2 8.99 -6.58 4.60
CA THR A 2 7.98 -7.26 3.77
C THR A 2 8.06 -8.75 4.05
N VAL A 3 6.95 -9.36 4.48
CA VAL A 3 6.89 -10.82 4.61
C VAL A 3 6.98 -11.40 3.20
N PRO A 4 7.97 -12.24 2.88
CA PRO A 4 8.10 -12.82 1.54
C PRO A 4 6.87 -13.69 1.24
N SER A 5 6.30 -13.54 0.05
CA SER A 5 5.16 -14.35 -0.39
C SER A 5 5.59 -15.80 -0.63
N PHE A 6 4.65 -16.74 -0.67
CA PHE A 6 4.97 -18.15 -0.98
C PHE A 6 5.57 -18.29 -2.38
N TYR A 7 5.19 -17.42 -3.31
CA TYR A 7 5.79 -17.32 -4.65
C TYR A 7 7.26 -16.88 -4.57
N ASP A 8 7.59 -15.89 -3.73
CA ASP A 8 8.97 -15.43 -3.50
C ASP A 8 9.83 -16.51 -2.82
N VAL A 9 9.26 -17.25 -1.86
CA VAL A 9 9.93 -18.37 -1.18
C VAL A 9 10.30 -19.50 -2.16
N LEU A 10 9.41 -19.80 -3.12
CA LEU A 10 9.69 -20.78 -4.17
C LEU A 10 10.51 -20.19 -5.34
N GLY A 11 10.69 -18.87 -5.40
CA GLY A 11 11.39 -18.19 -6.49
C GLY A 11 10.65 -18.25 -7.83
N VAL A 12 9.32 -18.28 -7.79
CA VAL A 12 8.46 -18.35 -8.98
C VAL A 12 7.57 -17.13 -9.09
N ALA A 13 7.13 -16.79 -10.31
CA ALA A 13 6.17 -15.70 -10.52
C ALA A 13 4.76 -16.09 -10.06
N ALA A 14 3.94 -15.13 -9.63
CA ALA A 14 2.54 -15.40 -9.25
C ALA A 14 1.69 -16.00 -10.39
N CYS A 15 2.07 -15.74 -11.64
CA CYS A 15 1.44 -16.28 -12.85
C CYS A 15 1.94 -17.68 -13.27
N CYS A 16 2.76 -18.35 -12.45
CA CYS A 16 3.33 -19.65 -12.81
C CYS A 16 2.30 -20.79 -12.82
N SER A 17 2.58 -21.82 -13.63
CA SER A 17 1.78 -23.04 -13.71
C SER A 17 2.04 -23.96 -12.52
N ALA A 18 1.10 -24.84 -12.21
CA ALA A 18 1.28 -25.87 -11.16
C ALA A 18 2.52 -26.75 -11.41
N GLU A 19 2.89 -26.98 -12.66
CA GLU A 19 4.10 -27.72 -13.04
C GLU A 19 5.38 -26.97 -12.66
N ASP A 20 5.42 -25.65 -12.84
CA ASP A 20 6.56 -24.83 -12.45
C ASP A 20 6.73 -24.76 -10.94
N ILE A 21 5.62 -24.71 -10.19
CA ILE A 21 5.61 -24.78 -8.72
C ILE A 21 6.23 -26.10 -8.25
N ARG A 22 5.82 -27.23 -8.83
CA ARG A 22 6.40 -28.55 -8.53
C ARG A 22 7.89 -28.61 -8.83
N ARG A 23 8.31 -28.11 -10.00
CA ARG A 23 9.72 -28.09 -10.40
C ARG A 23 10.57 -27.25 -9.45
N ALA A 24 10.08 -26.05 -9.10
CA ALA A 24 10.74 -25.15 -8.17
C ALA A 24 10.86 -25.77 -6.77
N TYR A 25 9.79 -26.41 -6.27
CA TYR A 25 9.81 -27.16 -5.02
C TYR A 25 10.89 -28.24 -5.01
N HIS A 26 10.96 -29.09 -6.05
CA HIS A 26 11.98 -30.14 -6.12
C HIS A 26 13.41 -29.58 -6.16
N GLN A 27 13.62 -28.44 -6.84
CA GLN A 27 14.91 -27.78 -6.92
C GLN A 27 15.31 -27.16 -5.57
N ALA A 28 14.37 -26.49 -4.90
CA ALA A 28 14.57 -25.90 -3.59
C ALA A 28 14.78 -26.98 -2.51
N ALA A 29 13.96 -28.03 -2.49
CA ALA A 29 14.11 -29.17 -1.58
C ALA A 29 15.51 -29.81 -1.70
N ARG A 30 16.03 -29.98 -2.92
CA ARG A 30 17.39 -30.51 -3.16
C ARG A 30 18.52 -29.58 -2.74
N LYS A 31 18.24 -28.27 -2.64
CA LYS A 31 19.21 -27.24 -2.24
C LYS A 31 19.27 -27.11 -0.73
N TYR A 32 18.13 -27.16 -0.06
CA TYR A 32 17.98 -26.97 1.39
C TYR A 32 17.89 -28.29 2.18
N HIS A 33 18.05 -29.45 1.53
CA HIS A 33 17.95 -30.76 2.18
C HIS A 33 18.97 -30.91 3.33
N PRO A 34 18.55 -31.33 4.54
CA PRO A 34 19.42 -31.42 5.71
C PRO A 34 20.59 -32.42 5.55
N ASP A 35 20.41 -33.45 4.71
CA ASP A 35 21.44 -34.47 4.43
C ASP A 35 22.70 -33.94 3.74
N LYS A 36 22.60 -32.83 2.98
CA LYS A 36 23.72 -32.38 2.14
C LYS A 36 24.84 -31.67 2.91
N ARG A 37 24.66 -31.28 4.19
CA ARG A 37 25.66 -30.50 4.94
C ARG A 37 25.82 -30.95 6.38
N LEU A 38 26.31 -32.17 6.56
CA LEU A 38 26.73 -32.75 7.85
C LEU A 38 27.91 -32.04 8.55
N ASN A 39 28.41 -30.89 8.07
CA ASN A 39 29.68 -30.32 8.54
C ASN A 39 29.64 -28.85 9.00
N ASP A 40 28.45 -28.19 9.03
CA ASP A 40 28.35 -26.79 9.45
C ASP A 40 27.04 -26.53 10.24
N VAL A 41 27.16 -26.53 11.57
CA VAL A 41 26.03 -26.47 12.53
C VAL A 41 25.25 -25.16 12.42
N SER A 42 25.91 -24.08 12.01
CA SER A 42 25.29 -22.75 11.85
C SER A 42 24.47 -22.67 10.55
N ALA A 43 24.93 -23.35 9.49
CA ALA A 43 24.15 -23.49 8.27
C ALA A 43 22.91 -24.38 8.44
N SER A 44 22.95 -25.42 9.28
CA SER A 44 21.83 -26.37 9.44
C SER A 44 20.51 -25.71 9.89
N ASN A 45 20.55 -24.80 10.87
CA ASN A 45 19.33 -24.12 11.36
C ASN A 45 18.65 -23.29 10.28
N THR A 46 19.42 -22.52 9.51
CA THR A 46 18.88 -21.67 8.43
C THR A 46 18.33 -22.51 7.27
N ASN A 47 18.95 -23.65 6.96
CA ASN A 47 18.48 -24.54 5.89
C ASN A 47 17.19 -25.27 6.27
N GLU A 48 17.07 -25.72 7.52
CA GLU A 48 15.84 -26.34 8.03
C GLU A 48 14.67 -25.35 8.00
N GLN A 49 14.87 -24.12 8.46
CA GLN A 49 13.86 -23.06 8.38
C GLN A 49 13.45 -22.72 6.94
N GLN A 50 14.41 -22.69 6.01
CA GLN A 50 14.12 -22.45 4.59
C GLN A 50 13.37 -23.63 3.97
N PHE A 51 13.73 -24.86 4.32
CA PHE A 51 13.04 -26.06 3.87
C PHE A 51 11.58 -26.11 4.34
N LEU A 52 11.32 -25.78 5.61
CA LEU A 52 9.97 -25.68 6.16
C LEU A 52 9.13 -24.64 5.40
N ARG A 53 9.68 -23.45 5.16
CA ARG A 53 8.99 -22.40 4.38
C ARG A 53 8.69 -22.83 2.95
N VAL A 54 9.64 -23.50 2.30
CA VAL A 54 9.46 -24.05 0.94
C VAL A 54 8.38 -25.12 0.92
N GLN A 55 8.30 -25.94 1.97
CA GLN A 55 7.27 -26.96 2.12
C GLN A 55 5.89 -26.32 2.33
N GLU A 56 5.75 -25.38 3.27
CA GLU A 56 4.50 -24.64 3.51
C GLU A 56 4.01 -23.92 2.24
N ALA A 57 4.94 -23.30 1.50
CA ALA A 57 4.65 -22.66 0.23
C ALA A 57 4.14 -23.66 -0.82
N TYR A 58 4.73 -24.85 -0.91
CA TYR A 58 4.29 -25.89 -1.84
C TYR A 58 2.96 -26.52 -1.42
N GLU A 59 2.71 -26.73 -0.13
CA GLU A 59 1.44 -27.25 0.38
C GLU A 59 0.28 -26.30 0.04
N THR A 60 0.53 -25.00 0.13
CA THR A 60 -0.47 -23.98 -0.21
C THR A 60 -0.63 -23.80 -1.72
N LEU A 61 0.48 -23.63 -2.47
CA LEU A 61 0.45 -23.30 -3.90
C LEU A 61 0.27 -24.52 -4.81
N GLY A 62 0.56 -25.72 -4.32
CA GLY A 62 0.47 -26.98 -5.07
C GLY A 62 -0.94 -27.54 -5.19
N ASN A 63 -1.85 -27.15 -4.29
CA ASN A 63 -3.28 -27.47 -4.38
C ASN A 63 -4.03 -26.26 -4.96
N GLU A 64 -4.81 -26.48 -6.02
CA GLU A 64 -5.55 -25.42 -6.70
C GLU A 64 -6.55 -24.70 -5.77
N GLU A 65 -7.19 -25.41 -4.85
CA GLU A 65 -8.14 -24.84 -3.89
C GLU A 65 -7.42 -23.93 -2.88
N LEU A 66 -6.33 -24.42 -2.28
CA LEU A 66 -5.53 -23.66 -1.32
C LEU A 66 -4.83 -22.48 -1.99
N ARG A 67 -4.34 -22.65 -3.22
CA ARG A 67 -3.76 -21.58 -4.03
C ARG A 67 -4.80 -20.48 -4.26
N ARG A 68 -6.02 -20.85 -4.66
CA ARG A 68 -7.10 -19.89 -4.88
C ARG A 68 -7.46 -19.12 -3.61
N GLU A 69 -7.53 -19.80 -2.46
CA GLU A 69 -7.79 -19.15 -1.17
C GLU A 69 -6.65 -18.19 -0.79
N TYR A 70 -5.40 -18.62 -1.00
CA TYR A 70 -4.22 -17.79 -0.76
C TYR A 70 -4.19 -16.54 -1.65
N ASP A 71 -4.43 -16.70 -2.95
CA ASP A 71 -4.49 -15.60 -3.91
C ASP A 71 -5.66 -14.65 -3.58
N ALA A 72 -6.83 -15.18 -3.19
CA ALA A 72 -7.96 -14.36 -2.75
C ALA A 72 -7.63 -13.55 -1.49
N LYS A 73 -6.93 -14.15 -0.51
CA LYS A 73 -6.48 -13.46 0.69
C LYS A 73 -5.44 -12.39 0.37
N LEU A 74 -4.50 -12.66 -0.52
CA LEU A 74 -3.53 -11.65 -0.98
C LEU A 74 -4.21 -10.47 -1.66
N GLN A 75 -5.18 -10.76 -2.54
CA GLN A 75 -5.96 -9.73 -3.19
C GLN A 75 -6.78 -8.92 -2.16
N GLN A 76 -7.40 -9.59 -1.19
CA GLN A 76 -8.14 -8.91 -0.12
C GLN A 76 -7.21 -8.04 0.74
N ASP A 77 -6.04 -8.54 1.14
CA ASP A 77 -5.04 -7.77 1.89
C ASP A 77 -4.56 -6.55 1.11
N GLU A 78 -4.32 -6.70 -0.20
CA GLU A 78 -3.97 -5.57 -1.06
C GLU A 78 -5.09 -4.53 -1.14
N LEU A 79 -6.35 -4.96 -1.30
CA LEU A 79 -7.50 -4.07 -1.32
C LEU A 79 -7.69 -3.35 0.02
N VAL A 80 -7.50 -4.06 1.14
CA VAL A 80 -7.56 -3.47 2.48
C VAL A 80 -6.46 -2.42 2.63
N ARG A 81 -5.22 -2.72 2.24
CA ARG A 81 -4.12 -1.74 2.30
C ARG A 81 -4.36 -0.53 1.41
N LYS A 82 -4.86 -0.73 0.19
CA LYS A 82 -5.25 0.37 -0.71
C LYS A 82 -6.31 1.24 -0.05
N ARG A 83 -7.36 0.63 0.47
CA ARG A 83 -8.45 1.32 1.17
C ARG A 83 -7.96 2.05 2.43
N GLU A 84 -7.08 1.45 3.22
CA GLU A 84 -6.46 2.08 4.39
C GLU A 84 -5.59 3.27 4.00
N GLN A 85 -4.87 3.18 2.88
CA GLN A 85 -4.10 4.27 2.32
C GLN A 85 -5.00 5.41 1.78
N GLU A 86 -6.22 5.10 1.36
CA GLU A 86 -7.25 6.08 0.98
C GLU A 86 -7.98 6.71 2.18
N VAL A 87 -7.78 6.22 3.42
CA VAL A 87 -8.34 6.87 4.61
C VAL A 87 -7.59 8.17 4.87
N VAL A 88 -8.21 9.28 4.48
CA VAL A 88 -7.68 10.62 4.74
C VAL A 88 -7.84 10.94 6.23
N VAL A 89 -6.72 11.17 6.91
CA VAL A 89 -6.72 11.62 8.31
C VAL A 89 -6.91 13.13 8.34
N VAL A 90 -8.13 13.55 8.68
CA VAL A 90 -8.45 14.95 8.93
C VAL A 90 -7.87 15.35 10.29
N SER A 91 -7.02 16.37 10.27
CA SER A 91 -6.25 16.85 11.42
C SER A 91 -7.00 17.90 12.23
N ASP A 92 -7.75 18.75 11.55
CA ASP A 92 -8.56 19.83 12.13
C ASP A 92 -9.78 20.10 11.24
N VAL A 93 -10.76 20.83 11.78
CA VAL A 93 -11.94 21.28 11.04
C VAL A 93 -11.91 22.81 10.99
N ALA A 94 -11.99 23.38 9.79
CA ALA A 94 -12.05 24.83 9.58
C ALA A 94 -13.45 25.23 9.10
N LEU A 95 -13.96 26.35 9.59
CA LEU A 95 -15.16 26.97 9.03
C LEU A 95 -14.73 27.86 7.87
N VAL A 96 -15.44 27.81 6.75
CA VAL A 96 -15.12 28.64 5.57
C VAL A 96 -15.11 30.14 5.91
N ASP A 97 -15.95 30.57 6.85
CA ASP A 97 -16.03 31.95 7.34
C ASP A 97 -14.79 32.38 8.13
N ASP A 98 -14.05 31.42 8.71
CA ASP A 98 -12.80 31.65 9.44
C ASP A 98 -11.56 31.60 8.53
N MET A 99 -11.73 31.12 7.28
CA MET A 99 -10.65 31.08 6.30
C MET A 99 -10.39 32.45 5.68
N GLN A 100 -9.14 32.71 5.31
CA GLN A 100 -8.76 33.94 4.65
C GLN A 100 -9.24 33.90 3.19
N ARG A 101 -10.13 34.81 2.81
CA ARG A 101 -10.68 34.90 1.45
C ARG A 101 -9.86 35.87 0.59
N GLU A 102 -9.36 35.36 -0.54
CA GLU A 102 -8.60 36.11 -1.54
C GLU A 102 -9.34 36.07 -2.88
N VAL A 103 -9.33 37.17 -3.63
CA VAL A 103 -9.92 37.27 -4.96
C VAL A 103 -8.79 37.48 -5.96
N LEU A 104 -8.55 36.49 -6.80
CA LEU A 104 -7.56 36.55 -7.86
C LEU A 104 -8.22 37.11 -9.13
N PRO A 105 -7.69 38.21 -9.70
CA PRO A 105 -8.22 38.75 -10.94
C PRO A 105 -7.93 37.79 -12.09
N GLY A 106 -8.94 37.48 -12.91
CA GLY A 106 -8.77 36.66 -14.10
C GLY A 106 -7.82 37.29 -15.11
N GLU A 107 -6.81 36.55 -15.55
CA GLU A 107 -5.94 36.99 -16.64
C GLU A 107 -6.71 36.94 -17.99
N ASP A 108 -6.44 37.91 -18.87
CA ASP A 108 -7.01 38.01 -20.24
C ASP A 108 -8.56 38.01 -20.33
N GLY A 109 -9.23 38.67 -19.38
CA GLY A 109 -10.71 38.80 -19.40
C GLY A 109 -11.47 37.56 -18.90
N GLY A 110 -10.78 36.67 -18.17
CA GLY A 110 -11.41 35.62 -17.38
C GLY A 110 -12.20 36.16 -16.18
N GLU A 111 -13.06 35.30 -15.61
CA GLU A 111 -13.79 35.60 -14.37
C GLU A 111 -12.86 35.64 -13.15
N ASP A 112 -13.19 36.47 -12.16
CA ASP A 112 -12.45 36.53 -10.90
C ASP A 112 -12.58 35.20 -10.14
N GLU A 113 -11.45 34.61 -9.73
CA GLU A 113 -11.43 33.38 -8.95
C GLU A 113 -11.32 33.69 -7.45
N VAL A 114 -12.18 33.07 -6.65
CA VAL A 114 -12.18 33.23 -5.19
C VAL A 114 -11.48 32.03 -4.56
N ILE A 115 -10.48 32.29 -3.74
CA ILE A 115 -9.69 31.28 -3.02
C ILE A 115 -9.82 31.50 -1.52
N TYR A 116 -9.98 30.41 -0.78
CA TYR A 116 -9.95 30.37 0.68
C TYR A 116 -8.66 29.72 1.15
N THR A 117 -7.91 30.42 2.00
CA THR A 117 -6.65 29.95 2.56
C THR A 117 -6.70 29.82 4.08
N HIS A 118 -6.03 28.81 4.64
CA HIS A 118 -5.95 28.60 6.09
C HIS A 118 -4.54 28.16 6.50
N GLN A 119 -4.03 28.66 7.62
CA GLN A 119 -2.68 28.35 8.07
C GLN A 119 -2.56 26.92 8.60
N CYS A 120 -1.54 26.20 8.15
CA CYS A 120 -1.17 24.90 8.69
C CYS A 120 -0.12 25.04 9.79
N ARG A 121 -0.09 24.09 10.73
CA ARG A 121 0.91 24.03 11.81
C ARG A 121 2.34 23.82 11.29
N CYS A 122 2.52 23.35 10.04
CA CYS A 122 3.85 23.25 9.42
C CYS A 122 4.39 24.58 8.90
N GLY A 123 3.54 25.61 8.76
CA GLY A 123 3.90 26.92 8.19
C GLY A 123 3.40 27.14 6.76
N ASP A 124 2.97 26.08 6.07
CA ASP A 124 2.32 26.17 4.75
C ASP A 124 0.80 26.40 4.88
N LEU A 125 0.08 26.40 3.75
CA LEU A 125 -1.33 26.74 3.69
C LEU A 125 -2.18 25.52 3.28
N TYR A 126 -3.43 25.55 3.69
CA TYR A 126 -4.52 24.83 3.06
C TYR A 126 -5.21 25.79 2.10
N GLU A 127 -5.40 25.39 0.86
CA GLU A 127 -5.92 26.25 -0.21
C GLU A 127 -7.07 25.52 -0.88
N ILE A 128 -8.23 26.17 -0.99
CA ILE A 128 -9.40 25.64 -1.71
C ILE A 128 -10.13 26.77 -2.44
N THR A 129 -10.53 26.52 -3.68
CA THR A 129 -11.30 27.49 -4.46
C THR A 129 -12.78 27.48 -4.09
N GLU A 130 -13.48 28.58 -4.34
CA GLU A 130 -14.93 28.65 -4.17
C GLU A 130 -15.66 27.64 -5.08
N GLY A 131 -15.11 27.37 -6.27
CA GLY A 131 -15.60 26.34 -7.19
C GLY A 131 -15.52 24.93 -6.61
N GLU A 132 -14.39 24.56 -6.00
CA GLU A 132 -14.23 23.26 -5.33
C GLU A 132 -15.18 23.08 -4.13
N LEU A 133 -15.38 24.13 -3.34
CA LEU A 133 -16.37 24.13 -2.26
C LEU A 133 -17.80 23.99 -2.77
N GLN A 134 -18.09 24.44 -3.99
CA GLN A 134 -19.40 24.27 -4.62
C GLN A 134 -19.59 22.86 -5.20
N ASP A 135 -18.52 22.24 -5.72
CA ASP A 135 -18.50 20.84 -6.18
C ASP A 135 -18.63 19.82 -5.04
N GLY A 136 -18.47 20.28 -3.79
CA GLY A 136 -18.62 19.45 -2.59
C GLY A 136 -17.31 18.87 -2.08
N VAL A 137 -16.18 19.42 -2.52
CA VAL A 137 -14.87 19.11 -1.94
C VAL A 137 -14.81 19.76 -0.55
N ASP A 138 -14.81 18.93 0.49
CA ASP A 138 -14.76 19.40 1.88
C ASP A 138 -13.49 18.97 2.62
N VAL A 139 -12.59 18.22 1.98
CA VAL A 139 -11.31 17.79 2.57
C VAL A 139 -10.15 18.38 1.79
N VAL A 140 -9.39 19.25 2.45
CA VAL A 140 -8.34 20.07 1.82
C VAL A 140 -6.97 19.61 2.32
N PRO A 141 -6.04 19.19 1.44
CA PRO A 141 -4.68 18.87 1.81
C PRO A 141 -3.85 20.13 2.07
N CYS A 142 -2.86 20.03 2.95
CA CYS A 142 -1.86 21.07 3.09
C CYS A 142 -0.87 21.01 1.92
N THR A 143 -0.43 22.16 1.40
CA THR A 143 0.54 22.20 0.30
C THR A 143 1.97 21.79 0.68
N GLY A 144 2.31 21.82 1.97
CA GLY A 144 3.66 21.46 2.45
C GLY A 144 3.76 20.29 3.41
N CYS A 145 2.66 19.62 3.76
CA CYS A 145 2.70 18.41 4.58
C CYS A 145 1.59 17.40 4.24
N SER A 146 1.57 16.26 4.92
CA SER A 146 0.57 15.20 4.72
C SER A 146 -0.73 15.41 5.52
N LEU A 147 -0.90 16.56 6.17
CA LEU A 147 -2.11 16.87 6.93
C LEU A 147 -3.22 17.33 6.01
N HIS A 148 -4.44 17.07 6.43
CA HIS A 148 -5.65 17.48 5.74
C HIS A 148 -6.58 18.15 6.75
N ILE A 149 -7.34 19.15 6.32
CA ILE A 149 -8.42 19.72 7.13
C ILE A 149 -9.76 19.44 6.46
N ARG A 150 -10.81 19.46 7.26
CA ARG A 150 -12.17 19.46 6.75
C ARG A 150 -12.73 20.88 6.77
N VAL A 151 -13.18 21.39 5.63
CA VAL A 151 -13.80 22.71 5.51
C VAL A 151 -15.31 22.57 5.57
N CYS A 152 -15.92 23.17 6.58
CA CYS A 152 -17.37 23.21 6.77
C CYS A 152 -17.92 24.58 6.38
N LYS A 153 -19.11 24.60 5.76
CA LYS A 153 -19.90 25.81 5.52
C LYS A 153 -20.73 26.19 6.74
#